data_AF-A0A0B2A418-F1
#
_entry.id   AF-A0A0B2A418-F1
#
_cell.length_a   1.000
_cell.length_b   1.000
_cell.length_c   1.000
_cell.angle_alpha   90.00
_cell.angle_beta   90.00
_cell.angle_gamma   90.00
#
_symmetry.space_group_name_H-M   'P 1'
#
loop_
_entity.id
_entity.type
_entity.pdbx_description
1 polymer ?
#
loop_
_entity_poly.entity_id
_entity_poly.type
_entity_poly.pdbx_seq_one_letter_code
_entity_poly.pdbx_strand_id
1 'polypeptide(L)'
;MLRIDVAATLARRTGVVREVRVIPPDGVERALWTVACDVGIGDRRCDDSPLDITWVGAAGLRRAGTMVRAAGESIERCALSIAGAGLGGGDLPWAPRGSSWAPDAESGTVHTYRALTVTGGAGRPTRVPAAAVDYPPFAESTNVDPGPSGTASGIGRAMALRSAAKETIERDAAMRAWYRPDRALRLPADFSRLAPPEVVRVVEWMREAGVEVRCFALDAAGDAPVVLALAVDHERGVVGAGLGLESLTSLSVVRAVQESLQIRTLLLDLTTVSRPARLSGPVEREIDRARYWSGPAAIPAALRWVEQTKSDARELPHKPAITDWTALLDTYTAVELTRRLPARARELGWSVVRLFCPSMQPLRMSEALAWNALAPVGSPTPHPFV
;
A
#
# COMPACT_ATOMS: atom_id res chain seq x y z
N MET A 1 -27.10 7.65 -7.39
CA MET A 1 -25.70 7.48 -6.96
C MET A 1 -25.46 5.99 -6.76
N LEU A 2 -24.63 5.35 -7.58
CA LEU A 2 -24.30 3.93 -7.41
C LEU A 2 -23.56 3.76 -6.08
N ARG A 3 -24.09 2.94 -5.18
CA ARG A 3 -23.51 2.64 -3.87
C ARG A 3 -22.90 1.25 -3.94
N ILE A 4 -21.69 1.06 -3.41
CA ILE A 4 -21.07 -0.26 -3.28
C ILE A 4 -21.99 -1.15 -2.45
N ASP A 5 -22.48 -2.25 -3.02
CA ASP A 5 -23.11 -3.33 -2.25
C ASP A 5 -22.00 -4.23 -1.70
N VAL A 6 -21.56 -3.91 -0.47
CA VAL A 6 -20.48 -4.61 0.22
C VAL A 6 -20.85 -6.06 0.49
N ALA A 7 -22.11 -6.32 0.86
CA ALA A 7 -22.57 -7.66 1.18
C ALA A 7 -22.61 -8.54 -0.08
N ALA A 8 -23.09 -7.99 -1.21
CA ALA A 8 -23.02 -8.68 -2.48
C ALA A 8 -21.58 -8.88 -2.94
N THR A 9 -20.72 -7.86 -2.83
CA THR A 9 -19.31 -7.95 -3.26
C THR A 9 -18.57 -9.07 -2.53
N LEU A 10 -18.74 -9.17 -1.21
CA LEU A 10 -18.08 -10.15 -0.35
C LEU A 10 -18.80 -11.51 -0.28
N ALA A 11 -19.92 -11.67 -0.99
CA ALA A 11 -20.58 -12.97 -1.07
C ALA A 11 -19.76 -13.93 -1.94
N ARG A 12 -19.61 -15.19 -1.51
CA ARG A 12 -18.91 -16.26 -2.27
C ARG A 12 -19.35 -16.35 -3.74
N ARG A 13 -20.65 -16.15 -3.99
CA ARG A 13 -21.25 -16.18 -5.33
C ARG A 13 -20.67 -15.14 -6.29
N THR A 14 -20.05 -14.07 -5.80
CA THR A 14 -19.41 -13.05 -6.63
C THR A 14 -18.11 -13.56 -7.25
N GLY A 15 -17.51 -14.61 -6.67
CA GLY A 15 -16.29 -15.23 -7.18
C GLY A 15 -15.01 -14.46 -6.86
N VAL A 16 -15.09 -13.41 -6.05
CA VAL A 16 -13.94 -12.58 -5.62
C VAL A 16 -13.31 -13.13 -4.34
N VAL A 17 -14.13 -13.66 -3.42
CA VAL A 17 -13.68 -14.16 -2.12
C VAL A 17 -14.23 -15.56 -1.86
N ARG A 18 -13.41 -16.43 -1.26
CA ARG A 18 -13.74 -17.77 -0.77
C ARG A 18 -14.24 -17.74 0.66
N GLU A 19 -13.67 -16.88 1.49
CA GLU A 19 -14.01 -16.75 2.91
C GLU A 19 -13.89 -15.30 3.36
N VAL A 20 -14.71 -14.91 4.33
CA VAL A 20 -14.66 -13.59 4.97
C VAL A 20 -14.69 -13.81 6.48
N ARG A 21 -13.71 -13.24 7.18
CA ARG A 21 -13.63 -13.21 8.64
C ARG A 21 -13.78 -11.79 9.12
N VAL A 22 -14.69 -11.57 10.07
CA VAL A 22 -14.89 -10.28 10.72
C VAL A 22 -14.54 -10.45 12.18
N ILE A 23 -13.43 -9.86 12.58
CA ILE A 23 -12.84 -10.03 13.91
C ILE A 23 -13.02 -8.71 14.66
N PRO A 24 -13.74 -8.71 15.79
CA PRO A 24 -13.87 -7.52 16.63
C PRO A 24 -12.53 -7.17 17.30
N PRO A 25 -12.35 -5.92 17.76
CA PRO A 25 -11.30 -5.61 18.71
C PRO A 25 -11.44 -6.50 19.96
N ASP A 26 -10.35 -7.12 20.41
CA ASP A 26 -10.33 -8.03 21.56
C ASP A 26 -9.25 -7.68 22.60
N GLY A 27 -8.60 -6.54 22.46
CA GLY A 27 -7.61 -6.04 23.42
C GLY A 27 -6.53 -5.19 22.75
N VAL A 28 -5.43 -5.01 23.46
CA VAL A 28 -4.27 -4.22 22.98
C VAL A 28 -3.59 -4.88 21.78
N GLU A 29 -3.59 -6.21 21.71
CA GLU A 29 -2.98 -6.96 20.60
C GLU A 29 -3.75 -6.73 19.28
N ARG A 30 -5.07 -6.50 19.37
CA ARG A 30 -5.96 -6.19 18.25
C ARG A 30 -6.96 -5.11 18.65
N ALA A 31 -6.51 -3.86 18.57
CA ALA A 31 -7.29 -2.70 18.97
C ALA A 31 -8.35 -2.24 17.94
N LEU A 32 -8.36 -2.84 16.75
CA LEU A 32 -9.21 -2.44 15.62
C LEU A 32 -10.11 -3.59 15.16
N TRP A 33 -11.24 -3.24 14.53
CA TRP A 33 -12.01 -4.20 13.75
C TRP A 33 -11.15 -4.66 12.58
N THR A 34 -11.02 -5.96 12.38
CA THR A 34 -10.30 -6.54 11.25
C THR A 34 -11.27 -7.31 10.37
N VAL A 35 -11.25 -7.03 9.06
CA VAL A 35 -11.98 -7.82 8.07
C VAL A 35 -10.96 -8.43 7.13
N ALA A 36 -10.81 -9.76 7.20
CA ALA A 36 -9.90 -10.52 6.36
C ALA A 36 -10.70 -11.34 5.34
N CYS A 37 -10.27 -11.30 4.09
CA CYS A 37 -10.92 -11.92 2.95
C CYS A 37 -9.93 -12.82 2.24
N ASP A 38 -10.27 -14.09 2.10
CA ASP A 38 -9.51 -15.02 1.29
C ASP A 38 -9.91 -14.87 -0.18
N VAL A 39 -9.04 -14.28 -1.00
CA VAL A 39 -9.28 -14.09 -2.44
C VAL A 39 -8.82 -15.28 -3.30
N GLY A 40 -8.17 -16.27 -2.69
CA GLY A 40 -7.76 -17.49 -3.38
C GLY A 40 -6.92 -17.29 -4.62
N ILE A 41 -5.85 -16.49 -4.50
CA ILE A 41 -4.79 -16.39 -5.51
C ILE A 41 -4.40 -17.84 -5.87
N GLY A 42 -4.78 -18.27 -7.07
CA GLY A 42 -5.00 -19.68 -7.38
C GLY A 42 -3.78 -20.54 -7.05
N ASP A 43 -3.92 -21.45 -6.08
CA ASP A 43 -3.05 -22.56 -5.66
C ASP A 43 -1.53 -22.44 -5.86
N ARG A 44 -1.01 -21.21 -5.92
CA ARG A 44 0.42 -20.88 -5.93
C ARG A 44 0.81 -20.60 -4.49
N ARG A 45 0.64 -21.61 -3.65
CA ARG A 45 1.32 -21.62 -2.37
C ARG A 45 2.81 -21.66 -2.67
N CYS A 46 3.51 -20.58 -2.33
CA CYS A 46 4.88 -20.76 -1.87
C CYS A 46 4.70 -21.41 -0.49
N ASP A 47 4.66 -22.74 -0.45
CA ASP A 47 4.17 -23.57 0.67
C ASP A 47 4.89 -23.33 2.02
N ASP A 48 5.92 -22.49 2.06
CA ASP A 48 6.71 -22.21 3.27
C ASP A 48 6.61 -20.77 3.81
N SER A 49 5.76 -19.90 3.24
CA SER A 49 5.56 -18.54 3.79
C SER A 49 4.55 -18.54 4.94
N PRO A 50 4.90 -18.08 6.14
CA PRO A 50 3.94 -17.90 7.23
C PRO A 50 2.97 -16.72 6.99
N LEU A 51 3.26 -15.86 6.00
CA LEU A 51 2.33 -14.85 5.51
C LEU A 51 1.58 -15.41 4.30
N ASP A 52 0.28 -15.68 4.49
CA ASP A 52 -0.61 -16.14 3.44
C ASP A 52 -1.13 -14.96 2.62
N ILE A 53 -0.49 -14.72 1.46
CA ILE A 53 -0.84 -13.64 0.52
C ILE A 53 -2.24 -13.78 -0.09
N THR A 54 -2.93 -14.92 0.13
CA THR A 54 -4.32 -15.11 -0.30
C THR A 54 -5.30 -14.36 0.60
N TRP A 55 -4.90 -14.02 1.82
CA TRP A 55 -5.71 -13.21 2.73
C TRP A 55 -5.36 -11.73 2.57
N VAL A 56 -6.37 -10.94 2.21
CA VAL A 56 -6.29 -9.48 2.13
C VAL A 56 -7.36 -8.86 3.00
N GLY A 57 -7.19 -7.59 3.36
CA GLY A 57 -8.17 -6.98 4.23
C GLY A 57 -7.76 -5.67 4.86
N ALA A 58 -8.71 -5.11 5.59
CA ALA A 58 -8.53 -3.84 6.25
C ALA A 58 -8.75 -3.99 7.75
N ALA A 59 -8.12 -3.11 8.51
CA ALA A 59 -8.49 -2.80 9.88
C ALA A 59 -9.01 -1.37 10.02
N GLY A 60 -9.86 -1.14 11.02
CA GLY A 60 -10.41 0.18 11.27
C GLY A 60 -11.17 0.29 12.58
N LEU A 61 -11.49 1.53 12.95
CA LEU A 61 -12.19 1.85 14.20
C LEU A 61 -13.65 1.38 14.18
N ARG A 62 -14.25 1.31 12.98
CA ARG A 62 -15.66 0.98 12.81
C ARG A 62 -15.83 -0.14 11.80
N ARG A 63 -16.53 -1.20 12.22
CA ARG A 63 -16.86 -2.38 11.41
C ARG A 63 -17.32 -2.04 9.99
N ALA A 64 -18.29 -1.14 9.84
CA ALA A 64 -18.88 -0.83 8.54
C ALA A 64 -17.87 -0.21 7.55
N GLY A 65 -17.03 0.71 8.01
CA GLY A 65 -15.97 1.31 7.19
C GLY A 65 -14.89 0.30 6.81
N THR A 66 -14.52 -0.57 7.76
CA THR A 66 -13.55 -1.65 7.53
C THR A 66 -14.04 -2.63 6.46
N MET A 67 -15.33 -3.01 6.49
CA MET A 67 -15.93 -3.89 5.48
C MET A 67 -15.87 -3.31 4.07
N VAL A 68 -16.08 -1.99 3.91
CA VAL A 68 -15.97 -1.32 2.59
C VAL A 68 -14.54 -1.37 2.07
N ARG A 69 -13.56 -1.07 2.92
CA ARG A 69 -12.14 -1.10 2.55
C ARG A 69 -11.70 -2.52 2.16
N ALA A 70 -12.05 -3.52 2.96
CA ALA A 70 -11.72 -4.91 2.68
C ALA A 70 -12.35 -5.42 1.37
N ALA A 71 -13.56 -4.97 1.04
CA ALA A 71 -14.19 -5.29 -0.25
C ALA A 71 -13.43 -4.71 -1.44
N GLY A 72 -12.98 -3.46 -1.35
CA GLY A 72 -12.14 -2.84 -2.40
C GLY A 72 -10.81 -3.56 -2.60
N GLU A 73 -10.12 -3.85 -1.50
CA GLU A 73 -8.83 -4.56 -1.54
C GLU A 73 -8.98 -5.99 -2.10
N SER A 74 -10.08 -6.67 -1.78
CA SER A 74 -10.38 -8.00 -2.35
C SER A 74 -10.56 -7.96 -3.86
N ILE A 75 -11.25 -6.92 -4.36
CA ILE A 75 -11.46 -6.68 -5.78
C ILE A 75 -10.13 -6.39 -6.49
N GLU A 76 -9.27 -5.57 -5.89
CA GLU A 76 -7.93 -5.27 -6.40
C GLU A 76 -7.07 -6.52 -6.51
N ARG A 77 -6.99 -7.29 -5.42
CA ARG A 77 -6.15 -8.49 -5.38
C ARG A 77 -6.65 -9.58 -6.32
N CYS A 78 -7.97 -9.72 -6.48
CA CYS A 78 -8.58 -10.62 -7.46
C CYS A 78 -8.20 -10.23 -8.91
N ALA A 79 -8.21 -8.94 -9.25
CA ALA A 79 -7.82 -8.50 -10.59
C ALA A 79 -6.32 -8.69 -10.89
N LEU A 80 -5.47 -8.58 -9.87
CA LEU A 80 -4.02 -8.78 -10.00
C LEU A 80 -3.61 -10.25 -10.20
N SER A 81 -4.37 -11.18 -9.64
CA SER A 81 -4.03 -12.60 -9.59
C SER A 81 -4.50 -13.43 -10.80
N ILE A 82 -5.29 -12.85 -11.71
CA ILE A 82 -5.81 -13.53 -12.90
C ILE A 82 -4.94 -13.21 -14.12
N ALA A 83 -4.23 -14.23 -14.63
CA ALA A 83 -3.32 -14.12 -15.76
C ALA A 83 -4.02 -13.94 -17.10
N GLY A 84 -3.34 -13.29 -18.03
CA GLY A 84 -3.55 -13.51 -19.46
C GLY A 84 -4.77 -12.81 -20.05
N ALA A 85 -5.79 -12.54 -19.23
CA ALA A 85 -6.96 -11.76 -19.62
C ALA A 85 -6.54 -10.31 -19.90
N GLY A 86 -6.55 -9.94 -21.19
CA GLY A 86 -6.23 -8.60 -21.66
C GLY A 86 -4.79 -8.41 -22.16
N LEU A 87 -3.98 -9.48 -22.28
CA LEU A 87 -2.68 -9.40 -22.94
C LEU A 87 -2.82 -8.86 -24.38
N GLY A 88 -1.82 -8.10 -24.82
CA GLY A 88 -1.76 -7.52 -26.16
C GLY A 88 -1.00 -6.20 -26.22
N GLY A 89 -1.03 -5.56 -27.39
CA GLY A 89 -0.34 -4.28 -27.64
C GLY A 89 1.15 -4.44 -27.95
N GLY A 90 1.59 -5.61 -28.43
CA GLY A 90 2.99 -5.86 -28.82
C GLY A 90 3.50 -4.99 -29.98
N ASP A 91 2.61 -4.28 -30.66
CA ASP A 91 2.86 -3.29 -31.71
C ASP A 91 2.88 -1.83 -31.18
N LEU A 92 2.39 -1.59 -29.96
CA LEU A 92 2.32 -0.25 -29.36
C LEU A 92 3.66 0.21 -28.80
N PRO A 93 3.94 1.53 -28.74
CA PRO A 93 5.15 2.02 -28.09
C PRO A 93 5.18 1.67 -26.59
N TRP A 94 6.38 1.44 -26.04
CA TRP A 94 6.57 1.26 -24.60
C TRP A 94 6.13 2.52 -23.83
N ALA A 95 5.50 2.29 -22.68
CA ALA A 95 5.19 3.34 -21.73
C ALA A 95 6.47 3.85 -21.04
N PRO A 96 6.51 5.11 -20.57
CA PRO A 96 7.60 5.59 -19.72
C PRO A 96 7.71 4.72 -18.44
N ARG A 97 8.87 4.10 -18.24
CA ARG A 97 9.08 3.10 -17.17
C ARG A 97 9.27 3.65 -15.76
N GLY A 98 9.89 4.83 -15.62
CA GLY A 98 10.39 5.32 -14.33
C GLY A 98 11.31 4.30 -13.65
N SER A 99 10.96 3.92 -12.42
CA SER A 99 11.60 2.84 -11.65
C SER A 99 10.71 1.60 -11.48
N SER A 100 9.63 1.47 -12.26
CA SER A 100 8.67 0.36 -12.14
C SER A 100 9.16 -0.96 -12.77
N TRP A 101 10.09 -0.91 -13.72
CA TRP A 101 10.77 -2.07 -14.29
C TRP A 101 12.18 -1.71 -14.77
N ALA A 102 13.01 -2.75 -14.94
CA ALA A 102 14.38 -2.64 -15.41
C ALA A 102 14.44 -2.21 -16.89
N PRO A 103 15.51 -1.49 -17.32
CA PRO A 103 15.66 -1.06 -18.71
C PRO A 103 15.59 -2.19 -19.75
N ASP A 104 16.06 -3.38 -19.39
CA ASP A 104 16.10 -4.57 -20.23
C ASP A 104 14.78 -5.37 -20.22
N ALA A 105 13.81 -5.02 -19.36
CA ALA A 105 12.47 -5.62 -19.38
C ALA A 105 11.71 -5.34 -20.69
N GLU A 106 12.22 -4.44 -21.52
CA GLU A 106 11.66 -4.05 -22.81
C GLU A 106 12.27 -4.82 -23.99
N SER A 107 13.22 -5.72 -23.71
CA SER A 107 13.96 -6.52 -24.70
C SER A 107 13.42 -7.95 -24.82
N GLY A 108 13.42 -8.49 -26.04
CA GLY A 108 13.02 -9.88 -26.31
C GLY A 108 11.51 -10.11 -26.36
N THR A 109 11.10 -11.38 -26.31
CA THR A 109 9.69 -11.80 -26.36
C THR A 109 9.05 -11.67 -24.98
N VAL A 110 8.55 -10.48 -24.66
CA VAL A 110 7.91 -10.18 -23.37
C VAL A 110 6.40 -10.10 -23.54
N HIS A 111 5.64 -10.78 -22.68
CA HIS A 111 4.19 -10.61 -22.61
C HIS A 111 3.87 -9.19 -22.14
N THR A 112 2.92 -8.53 -22.79
CA THR A 112 2.58 -7.13 -22.52
C THR A 112 1.09 -6.91 -22.37
N TYR A 113 0.72 -5.85 -21.65
CA TYR A 113 -0.63 -5.33 -21.60
C TYR A 113 -0.71 -4.00 -22.34
N ARG A 114 -1.81 -3.79 -23.05
CA ARG A 114 -2.17 -2.48 -23.58
C ARG A 114 -2.48 -1.53 -22.42
N ALA A 115 -1.92 -0.33 -22.49
CA ALA A 115 -2.11 0.73 -21.52
C ALA A 115 -2.49 2.04 -22.22
N LEU A 116 -2.88 3.03 -21.42
CA LEU A 116 -3.06 4.41 -21.85
C LEU A 116 -2.10 5.30 -21.05
N THR A 117 -1.10 5.85 -21.72
CA THR A 117 -0.26 6.90 -21.16
C THR A 117 -0.92 8.25 -21.35
N VAL A 118 -1.08 9.02 -20.29
CA VAL A 118 -1.63 10.37 -20.29
C VAL A 118 -0.53 11.35 -19.93
N THR A 119 -0.34 12.38 -20.74
CA THR A 119 0.61 13.47 -20.50
C THR A 119 -0.08 14.79 -20.79
N GLY A 120 -0.11 15.71 -19.82
CA GLY A 120 -0.80 17.01 -19.99
C GLY A 120 -2.28 16.87 -20.41
N GLY A 121 -2.95 15.78 -20.00
CA GLY A 121 -4.33 15.45 -20.36
C GLY A 121 -4.52 14.72 -21.70
N ALA A 122 -3.49 14.62 -22.55
CA ALA A 122 -3.56 13.89 -23.81
C ALA A 122 -3.24 12.40 -23.61
N GLY A 123 -4.11 11.51 -24.09
CA GLY A 123 -3.95 10.06 -23.98
C GLY A 123 -3.34 9.42 -25.23
N ARG A 124 -2.31 8.59 -25.07
CA ARG A 124 -1.69 7.77 -26.12
C ARG A 124 -1.71 6.29 -25.73
N PRO A 125 -2.14 5.39 -26.63
CA PRO A 125 -1.99 3.95 -26.41
C PRO A 125 -0.50 3.57 -26.29
N THR A 126 -0.18 2.78 -25.27
CA THR A 126 1.16 2.28 -24.99
C THR A 126 1.09 0.82 -24.55
N ARG A 127 2.24 0.21 -24.27
CA ARG A 127 2.33 -1.12 -23.65
C ARG A 127 3.22 -1.10 -22.41
N VAL A 128 2.93 -2.01 -21.49
CA VAL A 128 3.73 -2.27 -20.28
C VAL A 128 4.05 -3.76 -20.15
N PRO A 129 5.15 -4.14 -19.48
CA PRO A 129 5.47 -5.55 -19.22
C PRO A 129 4.39 -6.22 -18.37
N ALA A 130 4.00 -7.45 -18.71
CA ALA A 130 2.99 -8.19 -17.94
C ALA A 130 3.44 -8.47 -16.50
N ALA A 131 4.72 -8.78 -16.30
CA ALA A 131 5.30 -8.99 -14.97
C ALA A 131 5.29 -7.73 -14.09
N ALA A 132 5.19 -6.53 -14.67
CA ALA A 132 5.02 -5.30 -13.91
C ALA A 132 3.56 -5.05 -13.51
N VAL A 133 2.60 -5.78 -14.11
CA VAL A 133 1.16 -5.64 -13.87
C VAL A 133 0.63 -6.73 -12.96
N ASP A 134 1.03 -7.96 -13.20
CA ASP A 134 0.50 -9.14 -12.54
C ASP A 134 1.15 -9.34 -11.16
N TYR A 135 0.35 -9.68 -10.14
CA TYR A 135 0.85 -9.90 -8.79
C TYR A 135 0.13 -11.09 -8.12
N PRO A 136 0.87 -12.16 -7.74
CA PRO A 136 2.28 -12.41 -8.08
C PRO A 136 2.46 -12.57 -9.61
N PRO A 137 3.66 -12.29 -10.15
CA PRO A 137 3.91 -12.42 -11.59
C PRO A 137 3.74 -13.87 -12.06
N PHE A 138 3.35 -14.07 -13.33
CA PHE A 138 3.10 -15.41 -13.87
C PHE A 138 4.32 -16.21 -14.24
N ALA A 139 5.35 -15.52 -14.71
CA ALA A 139 6.68 -16.05 -14.96
C ALA A 139 7.65 -15.35 -14.02
N GLU A 140 8.64 -16.08 -13.53
CA GLU A 140 9.75 -15.48 -12.80
C GLU A 140 10.43 -14.43 -13.70
N SER A 141 10.69 -13.27 -13.12
CA SER A 141 11.34 -12.17 -13.82
C SER A 141 12.20 -11.41 -12.83
N THR A 142 13.48 -11.28 -13.16
CA THR A 142 14.45 -10.45 -12.42
C THR A 142 14.36 -8.97 -12.80
N ASN A 143 13.54 -8.64 -13.79
CA ASN A 143 13.51 -7.34 -14.44
C ASN A 143 12.34 -6.47 -13.96
N VAL A 144 11.61 -6.96 -12.95
CA VAL A 144 10.52 -6.24 -12.27
C VAL A 144 10.66 -6.37 -10.76
N ASP A 145 10.08 -5.42 -10.03
CA ASP A 145 9.97 -5.43 -8.57
C ASP A 145 8.48 -5.59 -8.26
N PRO A 146 7.96 -6.83 -8.31
CA PRO A 146 6.52 -7.06 -8.37
C PRO A 146 5.88 -6.72 -7.03
N GLY A 147 4.88 -5.84 -7.07
CA GLY A 147 4.06 -5.46 -5.91
C GLY A 147 2.66 -5.04 -6.32
N PRO A 148 1.73 -4.89 -5.36
CA PRO A 148 0.37 -4.39 -5.63
C PRO A 148 0.30 -2.88 -5.86
N SER A 149 1.39 -2.14 -5.54
CA SER A 149 1.44 -0.68 -5.58
C SER A 149 0.88 -0.08 -6.88
N GLY A 150 0.05 0.95 -6.72
CA GLY A 150 -0.57 1.68 -7.83
C GLY A 150 -1.80 0.96 -8.40
N THR A 151 -2.25 -0.13 -7.77
CA THR A 151 -3.48 -0.83 -8.16
C THR A 151 -4.61 -0.39 -7.26
N ALA A 152 -5.71 0.06 -7.85
CA ALA A 152 -6.88 0.43 -7.06
C ALA A 152 -8.19 0.08 -7.75
N SER A 153 -9.19 -0.15 -6.91
CA SER A 153 -10.57 -0.38 -7.28
C SER A 153 -11.43 0.86 -7.04
N GLY A 154 -12.58 0.89 -7.69
CA GLY A 154 -13.62 1.88 -7.44
C GLY A 154 -14.91 1.56 -8.17
N ILE A 155 -15.97 2.30 -7.83
CA ILE A 155 -17.21 2.29 -8.61
C ILE A 155 -16.96 3.08 -9.89
N GLY A 156 -16.72 2.34 -10.97
CA GLY A 156 -16.32 2.88 -12.26
C GLY A 156 -14.85 3.30 -12.35
N ARG A 157 -14.36 3.35 -13.59
CA ARG A 157 -12.96 3.64 -13.94
C ARG A 157 -12.43 4.95 -13.35
N ALA A 158 -13.24 6.01 -13.31
CA ALA A 158 -12.80 7.31 -12.79
C ALA A 158 -12.48 7.26 -11.29
N MET A 159 -13.26 6.51 -10.50
CA MET A 159 -12.98 6.32 -9.07
C MET A 159 -11.72 5.47 -8.88
N ALA A 160 -11.61 4.35 -9.60
CA ALA A 160 -10.43 3.49 -9.56
C ALA A 160 -9.14 4.26 -9.90
N LEU A 161 -9.18 5.11 -10.93
CA LEU A 161 -8.03 5.93 -11.33
C LEU A 161 -7.63 6.97 -10.27
N ARG A 162 -8.59 7.65 -9.66
CA ARG A 162 -8.31 8.59 -8.57
C ARG A 162 -7.71 7.88 -7.35
N SER A 163 -8.22 6.69 -7.00
CA SER A 163 -7.67 5.88 -5.92
C SER A 163 -6.24 5.42 -6.22
N ALA A 164 -5.96 4.98 -7.45
CA ALA A 164 -4.62 4.54 -7.87
C ALA A 164 -3.61 5.69 -7.88
N ALA A 165 -4.03 6.88 -8.34
CA ALA A 165 -3.21 8.10 -8.28
C ALA A 165 -2.89 8.49 -6.83
N LYS A 166 -3.90 8.46 -5.96
CA LYS A 166 -3.74 8.73 -4.52
C LYS A 166 -2.72 7.78 -3.88
N GLU A 167 -2.83 6.48 -4.14
CA GLU A 167 -1.86 5.50 -3.62
C GLU A 167 -0.44 5.79 -4.17
N THR A 168 -0.32 6.10 -5.46
CA THR A 168 0.99 6.36 -6.08
C THR A 168 1.69 7.58 -5.45
N ILE A 169 0.95 8.65 -5.17
CA ILE A 169 1.45 9.84 -4.45
C ILE A 169 1.85 9.49 -3.02
N GLU A 170 1.02 8.71 -2.32
CA GLU A 170 1.25 8.27 -0.95
C GLU A 170 2.55 7.45 -0.82
N ARG A 171 2.77 6.49 -1.73
CA ARG A 171 3.98 5.65 -1.76
C ARG A 171 5.23 6.44 -2.15
N ASP A 172 5.13 7.36 -3.10
CA ASP A 172 6.25 8.23 -3.49
C ASP A 172 6.75 9.08 -2.32
N ALA A 173 5.82 9.77 -1.64
CA ALA A 173 6.14 10.60 -0.48
C ALA A 173 6.78 9.75 0.64
N ALA A 174 6.23 8.56 0.91
CA ALA A 174 6.76 7.63 1.89
C ALA A 174 8.17 7.17 1.58
N MET A 175 8.45 6.77 0.34
CA MET A 175 9.78 6.32 -0.08
C MET A 175 10.81 7.45 -0.03
N ARG A 176 10.46 8.64 -0.53
CA ARG A 176 11.36 9.80 -0.46
C ARG A 176 11.67 10.17 0.98
N ALA A 177 10.66 10.24 1.84
CA ALA A 177 10.84 10.58 3.25
C ALA A 177 11.62 9.49 4.01
N TRP A 178 11.40 8.22 3.71
CA TRP A 178 12.13 7.14 4.37
C TRP A 178 13.64 7.25 4.12
N TYR A 179 14.05 7.50 2.88
CA TYR A 179 15.45 7.64 2.51
C TYR A 179 16.03 9.06 2.71
N ARG A 180 15.18 10.04 3.02
CA ARG A 180 15.55 11.41 3.40
C ARG A 180 14.73 11.84 4.62
N PRO A 181 15.02 11.26 5.81
CA PRO A 181 14.27 11.57 7.03
C PRO A 181 14.29 13.06 7.37
N ASP A 182 15.35 13.77 6.97
CA ASP A 182 15.49 15.22 7.08
C ASP A 182 14.38 16.01 6.37
N ARG A 183 13.54 15.36 5.55
CA ARG A 183 12.36 15.96 4.89
C ARG A 183 11.04 15.68 5.60
N ALA A 184 10.97 14.70 6.49
CA ALA A 184 9.78 14.41 7.26
C ALA A 184 9.64 15.38 8.44
N LEU A 185 8.44 15.92 8.64
CA LEU A 185 8.11 16.83 9.74
C LEU A 185 7.37 16.08 10.84
N ARG A 186 7.94 16.02 12.06
CA ARG A 186 7.27 15.37 13.19
C ARG A 186 6.04 16.16 13.60
N LEU A 187 4.90 15.47 13.75
CA LEU A 187 3.65 16.07 14.23
C LEU A 187 3.60 16.07 15.77
N PRO A 188 2.82 16.98 16.39
CA PRO A 188 2.65 17.02 17.84
C PRO A 188 2.29 15.65 18.46
N ALA A 189 2.88 15.32 19.61
CA ALA A 189 2.50 14.11 20.35
C ALA A 189 1.09 14.18 20.95
N ASP A 190 0.53 15.38 21.11
CA ASP A 190 -0.84 15.60 21.58
C ASP A 190 -1.85 15.38 20.43
N PHE A 191 -2.37 14.16 20.35
CA PHE A 191 -3.35 13.76 19.33
C PHE A 191 -4.70 14.49 19.45
N SER A 192 -5.03 15.11 20.60
CA SER A 192 -6.28 15.85 20.77
C SER A 192 -6.43 17.00 19.77
N ARG A 193 -5.30 17.49 19.25
CA ARG A 193 -5.22 18.53 18.21
C ARG A 193 -5.13 17.96 16.79
N LEU A 194 -4.85 16.67 16.65
CA LEU A 194 -4.54 16.04 15.35
C LEU A 194 -5.70 15.25 14.77
N ALA A 195 -6.49 14.60 15.63
CA ALA A 195 -7.42 13.58 15.22
C ALA A 195 -8.73 13.63 16.02
N PRO A 196 -9.82 13.04 15.50
CA PRO A 196 -11.08 12.92 16.22
C PRO A 196 -10.93 12.14 17.54
N PRO A 197 -11.82 12.37 18.54
CA PRO A 197 -11.74 11.74 19.86
C PRO A 197 -11.65 10.21 19.86
N GLU A 198 -12.21 9.55 18.85
CA GLU A 198 -12.15 8.09 18.69
C GLU A 198 -10.73 7.59 18.44
N VAL A 199 -9.93 8.31 17.64
CA VAL A 199 -8.50 8.00 17.44
C VAL A 199 -7.70 8.31 18.69
N VAL A 200 -7.98 9.45 19.33
CA VAL A 200 -7.29 9.87 20.56
C VAL A 200 -7.40 8.79 21.63
N ARG A 201 -8.63 8.29 21.90
CA ARG A 201 -8.86 7.22 22.88
C ARG A 201 -8.08 5.95 22.55
N VAL A 202 -8.02 5.55 21.28
CA VAL A 202 -7.26 4.35 20.89
C VAL A 202 -5.76 4.58 21.09
N VAL A 203 -5.22 5.73 20.67
CA VAL A 203 -3.80 6.04 20.87
C VAL A 203 -3.43 6.12 22.35
N GLU A 204 -4.28 6.72 23.19
CA GLU A 204 -4.08 6.76 24.65
C GLU A 204 -4.10 5.36 25.27
N TRP A 205 -5.07 4.53 24.89
CA TRP A 205 -5.14 3.14 25.34
C TRP A 205 -3.92 2.32 24.90
N MET A 206 -3.48 2.49 23.66
CA MET A 206 -2.26 1.85 23.15
C MET A 206 -1.01 2.33 23.91
N ARG A 207 -0.92 3.62 24.23
CA ARG A 207 0.17 4.21 25.01
C ARG A 207 0.25 3.64 26.42
N GLU A 208 -0.88 3.49 27.10
CA GLU A 208 -0.96 2.86 28.42
C GLU A 208 -0.44 1.41 28.40
N ALA A 209 -0.55 0.74 27.26
CA ALA A 209 -0.06 -0.61 27.05
C ALA A 209 1.36 -0.68 26.45
N GLY A 210 2.12 0.41 26.49
CA GLY A 210 3.52 0.44 26.05
C GLY A 210 3.73 0.62 24.55
N VAL A 211 2.68 1.01 23.81
CA VAL A 211 2.75 1.24 22.35
C VAL A 211 2.73 2.74 22.06
N GLU A 212 3.86 3.25 21.58
CA GLU A 212 4.02 4.65 21.23
C GLU A 212 3.68 4.89 19.75
N VAL A 213 2.73 5.78 19.47
CA VAL A 213 2.38 6.18 18.10
C VAL A 213 3.00 7.53 17.76
N ARG A 214 3.86 7.58 16.74
CA ARG A 214 4.48 8.81 16.23
C ARG A 214 4.01 9.10 14.82
N CYS A 215 3.59 10.34 14.54
CA CYS A 215 3.14 10.75 13.21
C CYS A 215 4.06 11.79 12.57
N PHE A 216 4.17 11.75 11.25
CA PHE A 216 5.03 12.61 10.45
C PHE A 216 4.29 13.10 9.21
N ALA A 217 4.28 14.41 8.97
CA ALA A 217 3.85 14.96 7.70
C ALA A 217 4.96 14.85 6.67
N LEU A 218 4.62 14.39 5.46
CA LEU A 218 5.57 14.16 4.39
C LEU A 218 5.43 15.23 3.28
N ASP A 219 6.55 15.55 2.65
CA ASP A 219 6.57 16.32 1.40
C ASP A 219 6.03 15.43 0.26
N ALA A 220 5.03 15.91 -0.48
CA ALA A 220 4.34 15.15 -1.52
C ALA A 220 3.98 16.06 -2.70
N ALA A 221 3.69 15.46 -3.86
CA ALA A 221 3.27 16.19 -5.05
C ALA A 221 2.05 17.09 -4.77
N GLY A 222 2.09 18.33 -5.26
CA GLY A 222 1.01 19.31 -5.10
C GLY A 222 0.62 19.62 -3.65
N ASP A 223 1.57 19.51 -2.70
CA ASP A 223 1.33 19.66 -1.27
C ASP A 223 0.26 18.72 -0.71
N ALA A 224 0.10 17.54 -1.31
CA ALA A 224 -0.84 16.52 -0.83
C ALA A 224 -0.58 16.16 0.64
N PRO A 225 -1.63 16.01 1.49
CA PRO A 225 -1.46 15.75 2.91
C PRO A 225 -1.16 14.28 3.21
N VAL A 226 0.04 13.84 2.87
CA VAL A 226 0.53 12.51 3.24
C VAL A 226 1.07 12.52 4.66
N VAL A 227 0.66 11.54 5.45
CA VAL A 227 1.11 11.27 6.83
C VAL A 227 1.65 9.85 6.92
N LEU A 228 2.81 9.71 7.57
CA LEU A 228 3.34 8.44 8.05
C LEU A 228 3.07 8.31 9.55
N ALA A 229 2.57 7.17 10.00
CA ALA A 229 2.52 6.81 11.41
C ALA A 229 3.40 5.59 11.69
N LEU A 230 4.14 5.63 12.79
CA LEU A 230 4.87 4.50 13.36
C LEU A 230 4.24 4.13 14.71
N ALA A 231 3.80 2.88 14.85
CA ALA A 231 3.36 2.29 16.10
C ALA A 231 4.51 1.43 16.66
N VAL A 232 5.24 1.98 17.64
CA VAL A 232 6.41 1.38 18.29
C VAL A 232 5.95 0.66 19.55
N ASP A 233 5.92 -0.66 19.52
CA ASP A 233 5.53 -1.50 20.66
C ASP A 233 6.78 -1.90 21.45
N HIS A 234 7.05 -1.18 22.53
CA HIS A 234 8.24 -1.40 23.35
C HIS A 234 8.18 -2.72 24.13
N GLU A 235 6.98 -3.18 24.47
CA GLU A 235 6.77 -4.41 25.24
C GLU A 235 6.94 -5.67 24.38
N ARG A 236 6.50 -5.62 23.13
CA ARG A 236 6.54 -6.76 22.21
C ARG A 236 7.69 -6.71 21.20
N GLY A 237 8.41 -5.60 21.12
CA GLY A 237 9.57 -5.47 20.24
C GLY A 237 9.21 -5.37 18.76
N VAL A 238 8.01 -4.88 18.41
CA VAL A 238 7.53 -4.75 17.02
C VAL A 238 7.31 -3.29 16.64
N VAL A 239 7.47 -2.97 15.35
CA VAL A 239 7.15 -1.64 14.82
C VAL A 239 6.23 -1.78 13.61
N GLY A 240 4.99 -1.32 13.75
CA GLY A 240 4.06 -1.19 12.63
C GLY A 240 4.17 0.19 11.98
N ALA A 241 4.09 0.25 10.66
CA ALA A 241 4.01 1.52 9.94
C ALA A 241 2.76 1.60 9.08
N GLY A 242 2.21 2.80 8.95
CA GLY A 242 1.02 3.05 8.16
C GLY A 242 1.09 4.38 7.45
N LEU A 243 0.46 4.45 6.28
CA LEU A 243 0.35 5.67 5.50
C LEU A 243 -1.08 6.18 5.46
N GLY A 244 -1.20 7.49 5.32
CA GLY A 244 -2.48 8.14 5.12
C GLY A 244 -2.32 9.33 4.21
N LEU A 245 -2.99 9.28 3.08
CA LEU A 245 -3.34 10.41 2.26
C LEU A 245 -4.86 10.54 2.27
N GLU A 246 -5.39 11.74 2.47
CA GLU A 246 -6.81 12.10 2.39
C GLU A 246 -6.96 13.56 1.95
N SER A 247 -8.18 14.09 1.83
CA SER A 247 -8.41 15.50 1.48
C SER A 247 -7.99 16.48 2.59
N LEU A 248 -7.81 16.02 3.84
CA LEU A 248 -7.41 16.82 4.99
C LEU A 248 -6.35 16.09 5.80
N THR A 249 -5.37 16.82 6.36
CA THR A 249 -4.28 16.25 7.15
C THR A 249 -4.77 15.45 8.37
N SER A 250 -5.84 15.87 9.04
CA SER A 250 -6.40 15.13 10.19
C SER A 250 -7.00 13.78 9.79
N LEU A 251 -7.61 13.68 8.61
CA LEU A 251 -8.11 12.41 8.06
C LEU A 251 -6.94 11.51 7.65
N SER A 252 -5.86 12.08 7.12
CA SER A 252 -4.62 11.36 6.85
C SER A 252 -3.99 10.79 8.11
N VAL A 253 -3.98 11.53 9.23
CA VAL A 253 -3.54 11.01 10.54
C VAL A 253 -4.39 9.82 10.95
N VAL A 254 -5.72 9.91 10.87
CA VAL A 254 -6.63 8.80 11.21
C VAL A 254 -6.25 7.54 10.42
N ARG A 255 -6.10 7.66 9.09
CA ARG A 255 -5.79 6.54 8.21
C ARG A 255 -4.41 5.95 8.50
N ALA A 256 -3.39 6.79 8.65
CA ALA A 256 -2.02 6.37 8.96
C ALA A 256 -1.95 5.61 10.30
N VAL A 257 -2.61 6.12 11.35
CA VAL A 257 -2.66 5.45 12.66
C VAL A 257 -3.35 4.09 12.54
N GLN A 258 -4.51 4.02 11.87
CA GLN A 258 -5.21 2.74 11.67
C GLN A 258 -4.33 1.71 10.96
N GLU A 259 -3.65 2.12 9.90
CA GLU A 259 -2.77 1.24 9.11
C GLU A 259 -1.54 0.81 9.93
N SER A 260 -0.94 1.71 10.72
CA SER A 260 0.20 1.37 11.59
C SER A 260 -0.17 0.32 12.65
N LEU A 261 -1.38 0.42 13.22
CA LEU A 261 -1.89 -0.56 14.18
C LEU A 261 -2.31 -1.88 13.51
N GLN A 262 -2.84 -1.84 12.28
CA GLN A 262 -3.09 -3.02 11.45
C GLN A 262 -1.80 -3.81 11.22
N ILE A 263 -0.73 -3.13 10.77
CA ILE A 263 0.56 -3.76 10.53
C ILE A 263 1.17 -4.25 11.85
N ARG A 264 1.06 -3.49 12.94
CA ARG A 264 1.48 -3.97 14.26
C ARG A 264 0.81 -5.30 14.62
N THR A 265 -0.52 -5.41 14.49
CA THR A 265 -1.23 -6.67 14.76
C THR A 265 -0.76 -7.81 13.86
N LEU A 266 -0.56 -7.55 12.56
CA LEU A 266 0.00 -8.55 11.64
C LEU A 266 1.38 -9.05 12.09
N LEU A 267 2.27 -8.15 12.52
CA LEU A 267 3.60 -8.49 12.99
C LEU A 267 3.57 -9.26 14.31
N LEU A 268 2.65 -8.94 15.21
CA LEU A 268 2.42 -9.74 16.43
C LEU A 268 1.99 -11.15 16.07
N ASP A 269 0.98 -11.31 15.21
CA ASP A 269 0.52 -12.63 14.75
C ASP A 269 1.67 -13.42 14.11
N LEU A 270 2.52 -12.78 13.30
CA LEU A 270 3.71 -13.41 12.70
C LEU A 270 4.68 -13.95 13.76
N THR A 271 4.92 -13.21 14.85
CA THR A 271 5.84 -13.67 15.91
C THR A 271 5.34 -14.92 16.65
N THR A 272 4.04 -15.20 16.59
CA THR A 272 3.47 -16.42 17.20
C THR A 272 3.72 -17.67 16.35
N VAL A 273 3.86 -17.53 15.03
CA VAL A 273 4.00 -18.63 14.07
C VAL A 273 5.41 -18.75 13.48
N SER A 274 6.23 -17.71 13.57
CA SER A 274 7.59 -17.68 13.03
C SER A 274 8.51 -16.88 13.95
N ARG A 275 9.66 -17.46 14.31
CA ARG A 275 10.68 -16.71 15.06
C ARG A 275 11.29 -15.63 14.16
N PRO A 276 11.48 -14.40 14.66
CA PRO A 276 12.21 -13.38 13.93
C PRO A 276 13.62 -13.89 13.60
N ALA A 277 13.95 -13.91 12.31
CA ALA A 277 15.30 -14.24 11.85
C ALA A 277 16.08 -12.94 11.65
N ARG A 278 17.36 -12.95 12.02
CA ARG A 278 18.25 -11.84 11.66
C ARG A 278 18.49 -11.86 10.16
N LEU A 279 18.12 -10.79 9.46
CA LEU A 279 18.47 -10.64 8.05
C LEU A 279 19.98 -10.50 7.90
N SER A 280 20.57 -11.28 7.00
CA SER A 280 22.00 -11.25 6.64
C SER A 280 22.30 -10.40 5.40
N GLY A 281 21.27 -9.92 4.70
CA GLY A 281 21.36 -9.17 3.46
C GLY A 281 20.19 -8.19 3.27
N PRO A 282 20.05 -7.57 2.09
CA PRO A 282 18.92 -6.69 1.79
C PRO A 282 17.60 -7.44 1.87
N VAL A 283 16.51 -6.69 2.09
CA VAL A 283 15.16 -7.25 1.97
C VAL A 283 14.89 -7.62 0.52
N GLU A 284 14.53 -8.87 0.25
CA GLU A 284 14.15 -9.33 -1.10
C GLU A 284 12.65 -9.56 -1.22
N ARG A 285 11.98 -9.90 -0.11
CA ARG A 285 10.55 -10.20 -0.07
C ARG A 285 9.87 -9.53 1.13
N GLU A 286 8.55 -9.40 1.02
CA GLU A 286 7.69 -8.85 2.07
C GLU A 286 7.84 -9.59 3.42
N ILE A 287 7.98 -10.93 3.40
CA ILE A 287 8.22 -11.70 4.63
C ILE A 287 9.56 -11.37 5.29
N ASP A 288 10.59 -11.05 4.52
CA ASP A 288 11.90 -10.67 5.07
C ASP A 288 11.76 -9.31 5.79
N ARG A 289 11.01 -8.38 5.19
CA ARG A 289 10.65 -7.10 5.80
C ARG A 289 9.84 -7.26 7.09
N ALA A 290 8.80 -8.08 7.06
CA ALA A 290 7.97 -8.35 8.23
C ALA A 290 8.81 -8.92 9.39
N ARG A 291 9.69 -9.88 9.11
CA ARG A 291 10.62 -10.44 10.10
C ARG A 291 11.59 -9.42 10.68
N TYR A 292 12.07 -8.47 9.87
CA TYR A 292 12.93 -7.39 10.36
C TYR A 292 12.18 -6.50 11.36
N TRP A 293 10.97 -6.07 11.01
CA TRP A 293 10.17 -5.15 11.81
C TRP A 293 9.42 -5.79 12.98
N SER A 294 9.43 -7.13 13.04
CA SER A 294 9.05 -7.91 14.21
C SER A 294 10.27 -8.44 14.99
N GLY A 295 11.49 -7.99 14.67
CA GLY A 295 12.74 -8.49 15.24
C GLY A 295 13.46 -7.48 16.15
N PRO A 296 14.53 -7.90 16.85
CA PRO A 296 15.23 -7.07 17.84
C PRO A 296 15.81 -5.74 17.29
N ALA A 297 16.01 -5.66 15.97
CA ALA A 297 16.53 -4.45 15.32
C ALA A 297 15.44 -3.39 15.05
N ALA A 298 14.15 -3.75 15.13
CA ALA A 298 13.03 -2.91 14.73
C ALA A 298 12.98 -1.58 15.48
N ILE A 299 12.94 -1.62 16.83
CA ILE A 299 12.84 -0.41 17.65
C ILE A 299 14.06 0.50 17.48
N PRO A 300 15.32 0.01 17.63
CA PRO A 300 16.48 0.86 17.39
C PRO A 300 16.53 1.48 15.99
N ALA A 301 16.08 0.74 14.97
CA ALA A 301 15.98 1.23 13.60
C ALA A 301 14.97 2.37 13.46
N ALA A 302 13.75 2.18 13.98
CA ALA A 302 12.71 3.21 13.96
C ALA A 302 13.17 4.47 14.71
N LEU A 303 13.71 4.32 15.92
CA LEU A 303 14.14 5.47 16.73
C LEU A 303 15.27 6.27 16.06
N ARG A 304 16.27 5.59 15.48
CA ARG A 304 17.31 6.27 14.68
C ARG A 304 16.74 7.05 13.50
N TRP A 305 15.74 6.51 12.81
CA TRP A 305 15.08 7.23 11.72
C TRP A 305 14.36 8.46 12.26
N VAL A 306 13.64 8.34 13.39
CA VAL A 306 12.91 9.44 14.02
C VAL A 306 13.85 10.56 14.50
N GLU A 307 15.03 10.23 15.01
CA GLU A 307 16.06 11.21 15.42
C GLU A 307 16.57 12.08 14.26
N GLN A 308 16.49 11.59 13.03
CA GLN A 308 16.94 12.29 11.83
C GLN A 308 15.85 13.17 11.19
N THR A 309 14.63 13.13 11.73
CA THR A 309 13.49 13.94 11.21
C THR A 309 13.58 15.40 11.62
N LYS A 310 12.89 16.28 10.88
CA LYS A 310 12.76 17.69 11.28
C LYS A 310 12.07 17.78 12.64
N SER A 311 12.47 18.77 13.43
CA SER A 311 11.92 19.06 14.75
C SER A 311 10.40 19.26 14.73
N ASP A 312 9.80 19.05 15.89
CA ASP A 312 8.35 18.99 16.07
C ASP A 312 7.64 20.25 15.54
N ALA A 313 6.64 20.03 14.68
CA ALA A 313 5.69 21.06 14.32
C ALA A 313 4.89 21.48 15.57
N ARG A 314 4.68 22.78 15.74
CA ARG A 314 3.81 23.30 16.82
C ARG A 314 2.34 23.06 16.53
N GLU A 315 1.99 23.00 15.25
CA GLU A 315 0.63 22.88 14.73
C GLU A 315 0.59 21.93 13.52
N LEU A 316 -0.61 21.45 13.18
CA LEU A 316 -0.81 20.69 11.95
C LEU A 316 -0.50 21.58 10.74
N PRO A 317 0.31 21.13 9.77
CA PRO A 317 0.50 21.88 8.55
C PRO A 317 -0.82 21.97 7.79
N HIS A 318 -1.22 23.20 7.47
CA HIS A 318 -2.35 23.44 6.58
C HIS A 318 -1.93 23.09 5.15
N LYS A 319 -2.67 22.17 4.54
CA LYS A 319 -2.48 21.73 3.16
C LYS A 319 -3.78 21.92 2.39
N PRO A 320 -3.72 22.28 1.09
CA PRO A 320 -4.92 22.49 0.30
C PRO A 320 -5.76 21.20 0.24
N ALA A 321 -7.09 21.36 0.22
CA ALA A 321 -7.98 20.24 -0.01
C ALA A 321 -7.91 19.85 -1.48
N ILE A 322 -7.54 18.59 -1.75
CA ILE A 322 -7.38 18.07 -3.12
C ILE A 322 -8.52 17.11 -3.41
N THR A 323 -9.21 17.35 -4.53
CA THR A 323 -10.35 16.54 -4.98
C THR A 323 -10.04 15.72 -6.23
N ASP A 324 -9.02 16.12 -6.99
CA ASP A 324 -8.54 15.39 -8.16
C ASP A 324 -7.05 15.06 -8.04
N TRP A 325 -6.77 13.86 -7.56
CA TRP A 325 -5.42 13.34 -7.40
C TRP A 325 -4.72 13.10 -8.75
N THR A 326 -5.48 12.86 -9.83
CA THR A 326 -4.88 12.60 -11.14
C THR A 326 -4.28 13.85 -11.76
N ALA A 327 -4.81 15.03 -11.41
CA ALA A 327 -4.27 16.32 -11.83
C ALA A 327 -2.88 16.63 -11.24
N LEU A 328 -2.47 15.92 -10.19
CA LEU A 328 -1.14 16.05 -9.60
C LEU A 328 -0.07 15.21 -10.32
N LEU A 329 -0.47 14.44 -11.33
CA LEU A 329 0.41 13.56 -12.09
C LEU A 329 0.68 14.17 -13.47
N ASP A 330 1.89 14.68 -13.71
CA ASP A 330 2.28 15.26 -15.01
C ASP A 330 2.14 14.24 -16.15
N THR A 331 2.58 13.00 -15.87
CA THR A 331 2.45 11.86 -16.77
C THR A 331 2.17 10.60 -15.97
N TYR A 332 1.22 9.80 -16.42
CA TYR A 332 0.95 8.49 -15.86
C TYR A 332 0.50 7.50 -16.93
N THR A 333 0.68 6.22 -16.66
CA THR A 333 0.24 5.13 -17.53
C THR A 333 -0.74 4.26 -16.76
N ALA A 334 -1.95 4.08 -17.30
CA ALA A 334 -2.99 3.27 -16.69
C ALA A 334 -3.26 2.00 -17.51
N VAL A 335 -3.28 0.86 -16.82
CA VAL A 335 -3.72 -0.44 -17.34
C VAL A 335 -5.10 -0.73 -16.77
N GLU A 336 -6.05 -1.06 -17.64
CA GLU A 336 -7.42 -1.39 -17.26
C GLU A 336 -7.53 -2.89 -16.94
N LEU A 337 -7.82 -3.21 -15.67
CA LEU A 337 -7.88 -4.60 -15.19
C LEU A 337 -9.31 -5.08 -14.96
N THR A 338 -10.32 -4.22 -15.11
CA THR A 338 -11.73 -4.56 -14.83
C THR A 338 -12.19 -5.83 -15.53
N ARG A 339 -11.74 -6.11 -16.75
CA ARG A 339 -12.13 -7.31 -17.52
C ARG A 339 -11.71 -8.64 -16.87
N ARG A 340 -10.74 -8.59 -15.94
CA ARG A 340 -10.28 -9.75 -15.18
C ARG A 340 -11.24 -10.13 -14.06
N LEU A 341 -12.07 -9.19 -13.61
CA LEU A 341 -13.03 -9.46 -12.56
C LEU A 341 -14.14 -10.43 -13.01
N PRO A 342 -14.64 -11.28 -12.10
CA PRO A 342 -15.87 -12.04 -12.33
C PRO A 342 -17.01 -11.16 -12.81
N ALA A 343 -17.89 -11.69 -13.68
CA ALA A 343 -18.99 -10.94 -14.28
C ALA A 343 -19.86 -10.21 -13.23
N ARG A 344 -20.19 -10.89 -12.12
CA ARG A 344 -20.97 -10.32 -11.02
C ARG A 344 -20.30 -9.12 -10.36
N ALA A 345 -18.98 -9.15 -10.17
CA ALA A 345 -18.25 -8.00 -9.63
C ALA A 345 -18.33 -6.79 -10.59
N ARG A 346 -18.22 -7.03 -11.90
CA ARG A 346 -18.40 -5.98 -12.92
C ARG A 346 -19.83 -5.44 -12.96
N GLU A 347 -20.83 -6.30 -12.83
CA GLU A 347 -22.25 -5.92 -12.78
C GLU A 347 -22.57 -5.05 -11.55
N LEU A 348 -21.88 -5.27 -10.43
CA LEU A 348 -21.93 -4.41 -9.24
C LEU A 348 -21.26 -3.04 -9.45
N GLY A 349 -20.68 -2.79 -10.63
CA GLY A 349 -20.08 -1.51 -11.01
C GLY A 349 -18.60 -1.37 -10.64
N TRP A 350 -17.95 -2.44 -10.17
CA TRP A 350 -16.53 -2.38 -9.85
C TRP A 350 -15.68 -2.19 -11.11
N SER A 351 -14.66 -1.36 -10.97
CA SER A 351 -13.56 -1.24 -11.91
C SER A 351 -12.24 -1.29 -11.18
N VAL A 352 -11.20 -1.79 -11.83
CA VAL A 352 -9.84 -1.87 -11.30
C VAL A 352 -8.87 -1.36 -12.33
N VAL A 353 -7.95 -0.50 -11.92
CA VAL A 353 -6.84 -0.04 -12.75
C VAL A 353 -5.53 -0.24 -12.01
N ARG A 354 -4.45 -0.38 -12.78
CA ARG A 354 -3.09 -0.25 -12.28
C ARG A 354 -2.43 0.95 -12.91
N LEU A 355 -1.83 1.81 -12.09
CA LEU A 355 -1.23 3.08 -12.48
C LEU A 355 0.29 3.03 -12.26
N PHE A 356 1.02 3.52 -13.24
CA PHE A 356 2.45 3.77 -13.18
C PHE A 356 2.71 5.25 -13.42
N CYS A 357 3.60 5.86 -12.65
CA CYS A 357 3.98 7.26 -12.84
C CYS A 357 5.50 7.36 -12.90
N PRO A 358 6.11 7.72 -14.05
CA PRO A 358 7.54 7.63 -14.25
C PRO A 358 8.36 8.59 -13.36
N SER A 359 7.73 9.66 -12.85
CA SER A 359 8.35 10.63 -11.95
C SER A 359 8.17 10.31 -10.47
N MET A 360 7.43 9.24 -10.13
CA MET A 360 7.11 8.84 -8.76
C MET A 360 7.80 7.52 -8.40
N GLN A 361 8.30 7.46 -7.17
CA GLN A 361 8.97 6.29 -6.62
C GLN A 361 7.91 5.29 -6.14
N PRO A 362 7.76 4.11 -6.77
CA PRO A 362 6.91 3.06 -6.24
C PRO A 362 7.51 2.52 -4.93
N LEU A 363 6.67 1.84 -4.15
CA LEU A 363 7.15 1.07 -3.01
C LEU A 363 8.13 0.00 -3.48
N ARG A 364 9.28 -0.11 -2.83
CA ARG A 364 10.30 -1.10 -3.18
C ARG A 364 9.97 -2.42 -2.50
N MET A 365 9.55 -3.43 -3.24
CA MET A 365 9.31 -4.73 -2.60
C MET A 365 10.64 -5.41 -2.26
N SER A 366 11.61 -5.30 -3.17
CA SER A 366 13.01 -5.69 -2.97
C SER A 366 13.93 -4.47 -2.86
N GLU A 367 14.77 -4.43 -1.83
CA GLU A 367 15.83 -3.44 -1.66
C GLU A 367 17.14 -3.87 -2.33
N ALA A 368 17.24 -5.11 -2.80
CA ALA A 368 18.39 -5.66 -3.50
C ALA A 368 18.53 -5.14 -4.95
N LEU A 369 17.43 -4.67 -5.54
CA LEU A 369 17.40 -4.17 -6.90
C LEU A 369 17.99 -2.76 -6.97
N ALA A 370 19.03 -2.56 -7.76
CA ALA A 370 19.70 -1.26 -7.91
C ALA A 370 18.91 -0.27 -8.79
N TRP A 371 18.05 -0.77 -9.69
CA TRP A 371 17.36 0.03 -10.70
C TRP A 371 15.97 0.51 -10.26
N ASN A 372 15.40 -0.04 -9.18
CA ASN A 372 14.04 0.28 -8.71
C ASN A 372 13.97 1.54 -7.83
N ALA A 373 14.95 2.44 -7.98
CA ALA A 373 15.02 3.72 -7.27
C ALA A 373 15.20 4.88 -8.27
N LEU A 374 14.37 5.92 -8.18
CA LEU A 374 14.47 7.12 -9.02
C LEU A 374 15.69 7.99 -8.70
N ALA A 375 16.19 7.90 -7.47
CA ALA A 375 17.43 8.52 -7.04
C ALA A 375 18.29 7.46 -6.36
N PRO A 376 19.63 7.56 -6.41
CA PRO A 376 20.50 6.71 -5.62
C PRO A 376 20.22 7.01 -4.14
N VAL A 377 19.50 6.12 -3.48
CA VAL A 377 19.23 6.21 -2.05
C VAL A 377 19.36 4.81 -1.45
N GLY A 378 20.42 4.63 -0.67
CA GLY A 378 20.61 3.48 0.18
C GLY A 378 20.34 3.91 1.62
N SER A 379 19.48 3.18 2.32
CA SER A 379 19.45 3.18 3.77
C SER A 379 19.94 1.81 4.22
N PRO A 380 20.80 1.72 5.26
CA PRO A 380 21.11 0.43 5.88
C PRO A 380 19.89 -0.16 6.62
N THR A 381 18.83 0.63 6.80
CA THR A 381 17.58 0.22 7.44
C THR A 381 16.50 0.06 6.38
N PRO A 382 15.89 -1.13 6.25
CA PRO A 382 14.81 -1.35 5.31
C PRO A 382 13.61 -0.49 5.65
N HIS A 383 12.75 -0.15 4.69
CA HIS A 383 11.51 0.57 5.02
C HIS A 383 10.48 -0.31 5.73
N PRO A 384 9.54 0.27 6.53
CA PRO A 384 8.62 -0.47 7.40
C PRO A 384 7.29 -0.86 6.76
N PHE A 385 7.05 -0.50 5.50
CA PHE A 385 5.82 -0.87 4.80
C PHE A 385 5.89 -2.31 4.32
N VAL A 386 5.19 -3.17 5.05
CA VAL A 386 4.92 -4.59 4.72
C VAL A 386 3.79 -4.63 3.71
#